data_AF-A0A0N4VZ35-F1
#
_entry.id   AF-A0A0N4VZ35-F1
#
_cell.length_a   1.000
_cell.length_b   1.000
_cell.length_c   1.000
_cell.angle_alpha   90.00
_cell.angle_beta   90.00
_cell.angle_gamma   90.00
#
_symmetry.space_group_name_H-M   'P 1'
#
loop_
_entity.id
_entity.type
_entity.pdbx_description
1 polymer ?
#
loop_
_entity_poly.entity_id
_entity_poly.type
_entity_poly.pdbx_seq_one_letter_code
_entity_poly.pdbx_strand_id
1 'polypeptide(L)'
;MECYLAEIVSTRSLKKELSGLTGYCGTITVSAEEVDTDIEGDAEFHIRAQKLERQHFIWSSDPFLKIYRILDDNGRQLAYQSEYIKRTVNPVWKVFHVGMQALCGGDKKRQFVIECWDHDFRGRYSYPALI
;
A
#
# COMPACT_ATOMS: atom_id res chain seq x y z
N MET A 1 3.64 3.74 5.15
CA MET A 1 4.02 5.03 4.55
C MET A 1 2.81 5.92 4.60
N GLU A 2 2.93 7.10 5.20
CA GLU A 2 1.95 8.18 5.05
C GLU A 2 2.27 8.99 3.79
N CYS A 3 1.24 9.30 3.01
CA CYS A 3 1.37 10.06 1.76
C CYS A 3 0.05 10.78 1.42
N TYR A 4 0.16 11.79 0.55
CA TYR A 4 -0.99 12.50 -0.03
C TYR A 4 -1.25 12.00 -1.45
N LEU A 5 -2.51 12.00 -1.87
CA LEU A 5 -2.85 11.62 -3.26
C LEU A 5 -2.21 12.62 -4.24
N ALA A 6 -2.32 13.92 -3.93
CA ALA A 6 -1.74 14.99 -4.75
C ALA A 6 -0.22 14.85 -4.94
N GLU A 7 0.50 14.32 -3.95
CA GLU A 7 1.94 14.07 -4.05
C GLU A 7 2.25 12.99 -5.09
N ILE A 8 1.51 11.88 -5.07
CA ILE A 8 1.73 10.75 -5.98
C ILE A 8 1.33 11.14 -7.41
N VAL A 9 0.17 11.78 -7.58
CA VAL A 9 -0.34 12.19 -8.89
C VAL A 9 0.58 13.24 -9.54
N SER A 10 1.06 14.24 -8.77
CA SER A 10 1.92 15.30 -9.30
C SER A 10 3.32 14.81 -9.68
N THR A 11 3.89 13.88 -8.91
CA THR A 11 5.23 13.31 -9.16
C THR A 11 5.20 12.18 -10.18
N ARG A 12 4.01 11.72 -10.60
CA ARG A 12 3.73 10.52 -11.40
C ARG A 12 4.15 9.19 -10.76
N SER A 13 5.14 9.20 -9.89
CA SER A 13 5.55 8.04 -9.11
C SER A 13 6.27 8.46 -7.84
N LEU A 14 5.83 7.93 -6.70
CA LEU A 14 6.46 8.07 -5.40
C LEU A 14 7.20 6.79 -5.04
N LYS A 15 8.51 6.89 -4.80
CA LYS A 15 9.35 5.78 -4.36
C LYS A 15 9.79 6.02 -2.92
N LYS A 16 9.49 5.09 -2.00
CA LYS A 16 9.92 5.16 -0.60
C LYS A 16 10.54 3.85 -0.13
N GLU A 17 11.49 3.96 0.78
CA GLU A 17 12.02 2.82 1.52
C GLU A 17 10.98 2.30 2.51
N LEU A 18 10.94 0.99 2.69
CA LEU A 18 10.13 0.33 3.71
C LEU A 18 11.03 0.02 4.91
N SER A 19 10.54 0.26 6.12
CA SER A 19 11.30 0.09 7.38
C SER A 19 10.60 -0.87 8.34
N GLY A 20 11.04 -2.13 8.32
CA GLY A 20 10.59 -3.21 9.20
C GLY A 20 11.11 -3.08 10.64
N LEU A 21 10.76 -4.06 11.49
CA LEU A 21 11.29 -4.18 12.86
C LEU A 21 12.83 -4.22 12.91
N THR A 22 13.46 -4.73 11.87
CA THR A 22 14.90 -4.94 11.74
C THR A 22 15.59 -3.84 10.94
N GLY A 23 14.87 -2.79 10.54
CA GLY A 23 15.37 -1.71 9.70
C GLY A 23 14.89 -1.83 8.25
N TYR A 24 15.73 -1.46 7.28
CA TYR A 24 15.37 -1.46 5.86
C TYR A 24 14.84 -2.83 5.40
N CYS A 25 13.60 -2.86 4.92
CA CYS A 25 12.94 -4.09 4.50
C CYS A 25 12.50 -4.07 3.02
N GLY A 26 13.01 -3.11 2.24
CA GLY A 26 12.81 -3.04 0.79
C GLY A 26 12.39 -1.65 0.32
N THR A 27 11.86 -1.58 -0.90
CA THR A 27 11.42 -0.31 -1.49
C THR A 27 10.09 -0.49 -2.18
N ILE A 28 9.16 0.44 -1.97
CA ILE A 28 7.87 0.51 -2.64
C ILE A 28 7.87 1.66 -3.65
N THR A 29 7.28 1.42 -4.82
CA THR A 29 6.99 2.44 -5.84
C THR A 29 5.49 2.46 -6.06
N VAL A 30 4.91 3.64 -5.91
CA VAL A 30 3.46 3.89 -6.03
C VAL A 30 3.27 4.96 -7.10
N SER A 31 2.43 4.71 -8.08
CA SER A 31 1.87 5.74 -8.97
C SER A 31 0.36 5.71 -8.89
N ALA A 32 -0.26 6.87 -9.08
CA ALA A 32 -1.70 7.02 -9.03
C ALA A 32 -2.17 8.03 -10.07
N GLU A 33 -3.31 7.75 -10.68
CA GLU A 33 -4.00 8.63 -11.61
C GLU A 33 -5.43 8.86 -11.12
N GLU A 34 -5.92 10.09 -11.26
CA GLU A 34 -7.32 10.40 -10.99
C GLU A 34 -8.16 10.00 -12.19
N VAL A 35 -9.21 9.21 -11.94
CA VAL A 35 -10.14 8.75 -12.96
C VAL A 35 -11.49 9.39 -12.67
N ASP A 36 -11.92 10.30 -13.56
CA ASP A 36 -13.28 10.84 -13.53
C ASP A 36 -14.24 9.75 -14.01
N THR A 37 -14.96 9.16 -13.07
CA THR A 37 -16.10 8.29 -13.32
C THR A 37 -17.39 9.05 -12.99
N ASP A 38 -18.55 8.53 -13.40
CA ASP A 38 -19.87 9.14 -13.12
C ASP A 38 -20.24 9.16 -11.61
N ILE A 39 -19.39 8.61 -10.75
CA ILE A 39 -19.52 8.51 -9.30
C ILE A 39 -18.36 9.30 -8.68
N GLU A 40 -18.53 9.85 -7.47
CA GLU A 40 -17.48 10.52 -6.66
C GLU A 40 -16.10 9.86 -6.88
N GLY A 41 -15.24 10.50 -7.66
CA GLY A 41 -14.21 9.85 -8.49
C GLY A 41 -13.29 8.82 -7.83
N ASP A 42 -12.52 8.12 -8.68
CA ASP A 42 -11.61 7.05 -8.25
C ASP A 42 -10.14 7.45 -8.45
N ALA A 43 -9.26 6.89 -7.62
CA ALA A 43 -7.83 6.85 -7.88
C ALA A 43 -7.46 5.46 -8.40
N GLU A 44 -6.91 5.39 -9.61
CA GLU A 44 -6.26 4.20 -10.13
C GLU A 44 -4.84 4.11 -9.58
N PHE A 45 -4.47 2.98 -9.01
CA PHE A 45 -3.15 2.74 -8.42
C PHE A 45 -2.35 1.69 -9.19
N HIS A 46 -1.08 1.99 -9.40
CA HIS A 46 -0.08 1.04 -9.89
C HIS A 46 1.03 0.95 -8.85
N ILE A 47 1.18 -0.22 -8.24
CA ILE A 47 2.10 -0.39 -7.11
C ILE A 47 2.99 -1.61 -7.34
N ARG A 48 4.28 -1.44 -7.04
CA ARG A 48 5.25 -2.52 -6.97
C ARG A 48 6.17 -2.34 -5.78
N ALA A 49 6.70 -3.43 -5.25
CA ALA A 49 7.82 -3.39 -4.33
C ALA A 49 9.01 -4.17 -4.87
N GLN A 50 10.19 -3.86 -4.36
CA GLN A 50 11.44 -4.46 -4.77
C GLN A 50 12.31 -4.74 -3.55
N LYS A 51 13.09 -5.83 -3.64
CA LYS A 51 14.04 -6.25 -2.61
C LYS A 51 13.41 -6.33 -1.21
N LEU A 52 12.19 -6.85 -1.13
CA LEU A 52 11.56 -7.09 0.17
C LEU A 52 12.42 -8.04 0.99
N GLU A 53 12.66 -7.71 2.26
CA GLU A 53 13.42 -8.56 3.16
C GLU A 53 12.68 -9.90 3.34
N ARG A 54 13.43 -11.00 3.25
CA ARG A 54 12.87 -12.32 3.56
C ARG A 54 12.81 -12.44 5.07
N GLN A 55 11.61 -12.41 5.63
CA GLN A 55 11.42 -12.61 7.07
C GLN A 55 11.94 -13.98 7.54
N HIS A 56 12.03 -14.97 6.64
CA HIS A 56 12.59 -16.29 6.92
C HIS A 56 13.55 -16.75 5.82
N PHE A 57 14.81 -17.05 6.20
CA PHE A 57 15.87 -17.57 5.31
C PHE A 57 15.51 -18.83 4.49
N ILE A 58 14.37 -19.47 4.76
CA ILE A 58 13.95 -20.75 4.16
C ILE A 58 12.60 -20.63 3.41
N TRP A 59 11.81 -19.57 3.63
CA TRP A 59 10.48 -19.40 3.02
C TRP A 59 10.35 -17.99 2.45
N SER A 60 9.95 -17.89 1.18
CA SER A 60 9.75 -16.59 0.54
C SER A 60 8.45 -15.96 1.02
N SER A 61 8.47 -14.65 1.23
CA SER A 61 7.30 -13.84 1.60
C SER A 61 6.19 -13.90 0.56
N ASP A 62 4.95 -13.77 1.03
CA ASP A 62 3.70 -13.68 0.29
C ASP A 62 3.10 -12.26 0.45
N PRO A 63 3.74 -11.21 -0.13
CA PRO A 63 3.40 -9.82 0.15
C PRO A 63 2.03 -9.38 -0.38
N PHE A 64 1.34 -8.54 0.40
CA PHE A 64 0.10 -7.86 0.04
C PHE A 64 0.06 -6.43 0.59
N LEU A 65 -0.85 -5.60 0.08
CA LEU A 65 -1.01 -4.20 0.48
C LEU A 65 -2.27 -4.02 1.31
N LYS A 66 -2.20 -3.09 2.26
CA LYS A 66 -3.36 -2.47 2.91
C LYS A 66 -3.26 -0.96 2.76
N ILE A 67 -4.36 -0.34 2.35
CA ILE A 67 -4.49 1.11 2.27
C ILE A 67 -5.51 1.56 3.30
N TYR A 68 -5.15 2.55 4.11
CA TYR A 68 -5.99 3.07 5.18
C TYR A 68 -6.24 4.56 5.00
N ARG A 69 -7.50 4.95 5.18
CA ARG A 69 -7.87 6.33 5.44
C ARG A 69 -7.54 6.69 6.89
N ILE A 70 -7.04 7.91 7.08
CA ILE A 70 -6.87 8.51 8.40
C ILE A 70 -8.16 9.25 8.78
N LEU A 71 -8.70 8.93 9.95
CA LEU A 71 -9.90 9.53 10.54
C LEU A 71 -9.54 10.78 11.34
N ASP A 72 -10.54 11.58 11.70
CA ASP A 72 -10.33 12.85 12.43
C ASP A 72 -9.75 12.64 13.84
N ASP A 73 -9.96 11.45 14.42
CA ASP A 73 -9.40 11.03 15.71
C ASP A 73 -8.03 10.34 15.58
N ASN A 74 -7.38 10.44 14.42
CA ASN A 74 -6.17 9.70 14.03
C ASN A 74 -6.34 8.17 13.97
N GLY A 75 -7.57 7.67 14.06
CA GLY A 75 -7.89 6.29 13.77
C GLY A 75 -7.60 5.94 12.31
N ARG A 76 -7.44 4.65 12.02
CA ARG A 76 -7.23 4.14 10.66
C ARG A 76 -8.40 3.25 10.24
N GLN A 77 -9.00 3.57 9.10
CA GLN A 77 -10.04 2.75 8.48
C GLN A 77 -9.52 2.10 7.21
N LEU A 78 -9.66 0.78 7.08
CA LEU A 78 -9.22 0.06 5.88
C LEU A 78 -10.06 0.49 4.68
N ALA A 79 -9.39 1.04 3.66
CA ALA A 79 -9.98 1.48 2.40
C ALA A 79 -9.83 0.41 1.30
N TYR A 80 -8.69 -0.27 1.26
CA TYR A 80 -8.41 -1.29 0.25
C TYR A 80 -7.41 -2.34 0.77
N GLN A 81 -7.56 -3.57 0.29
CA GLN A 81 -6.58 -4.65 0.48
C GLN A 81 -6.36 -5.37 -0.85
N SER A 82 -5.10 -5.57 -1.24
CA SER A 82 -4.75 -6.27 -2.49
C SER A 82 -4.82 -7.79 -2.34
N GLU A 83 -4.65 -8.50 -3.45
CA GLU A 83 -4.21 -9.90 -3.42
C GLU A 83 -2.82 -10.03 -2.75
N TYR A 84 -2.56 -11.21 -2.18
CA TYR A 84 -1.20 -11.61 -1.82
C TYR A 84 -0.53 -12.28 -3.01
N ILE A 85 0.75 -11.99 -3.20
CA ILE A 85 1.55 -12.57 -4.28
C ILE A 85 2.48 -13.59 -3.68
N LYS A 86 2.26 -14.86 -4.01
CA LYS A 86 3.02 -15.96 -3.42
C LYS A 86 4.50 -15.86 -3.74
N ARG A 87 5.33 -16.02 -2.70
CA ARG A 87 6.76 -16.31 -2.76
C ARG A 87 7.54 -15.34 -3.65
N THR A 88 7.39 -14.05 -3.41
CA THR A 88 8.13 -13.02 -4.14
C THR A 88 8.68 -11.94 -3.21
N VAL A 89 9.88 -11.45 -3.54
CA VAL A 89 10.48 -10.26 -2.93
C VAL A 89 10.40 -9.03 -3.85
N ASN A 90 9.78 -9.19 -5.02
CA ASN A 90 9.55 -8.13 -6.00
C ASN A 90 8.10 -8.16 -6.49
N PRO A 91 7.10 -7.97 -5.61
CA PRO A 91 5.70 -8.01 -6.01
C PRO A 91 5.35 -6.86 -6.97
N VAL A 92 4.51 -7.19 -7.94
CA VAL A 92 3.76 -6.22 -8.75
C VAL A 92 2.30 -6.57 -8.58
N TRP A 93 1.57 -5.74 -7.84
CA TRP A 93 0.14 -5.96 -7.61
C TRP A 93 -0.66 -5.57 -8.84
N LYS A 94 -1.82 -6.20 -9.03
CA LYS A 94 -2.74 -5.81 -10.09
C LYS A 94 -3.13 -4.34 -9.94
N VAL A 95 -3.38 -3.67 -11.06
CA VAL A 95 -3.94 -2.32 -11.05
C VAL A 95 -5.31 -2.37 -10.37
N PHE A 96 -5.58 -1.42 -9.47
CA PHE A 96 -6.82 -1.35 -8.72
C PHE A 96 -7.29 0.10 -8.54
N HIS A 97 -8.57 0.27 -8.23
CA HIS A 97 -9.21 1.55 -8.00
C HIS A 97 -9.64 1.69 -6.54
N VAL A 98 -9.49 2.89 -5.97
CA VAL A 98 -10.03 3.24 -4.65
C VAL A 98 -10.78 4.56 -4.76
N GLY A 99 -12.05 4.57 -4.35
CA GLY A 99 -12.86 5.79 -4.37
C GLY A 99 -12.36 6.87 -3.42
N MET A 100 -12.45 8.14 -3.83
CA MET A 100 -11.96 9.29 -3.05
C MET A 100 -12.55 9.31 -1.64
N GLN A 101 -13.82 8.94 -1.48
CA GLN A 101 -14.48 8.91 -0.18
C GLN A 101 -13.88 7.86 0.76
N ALA A 102 -13.52 6.69 0.22
CA ALA A 102 -12.88 5.62 0.96
C ALA A 102 -11.41 5.94 1.26
N LEU A 103 -10.69 6.57 0.32
CA LEU A 103 -9.26 6.85 0.43
C LEU A 103 -8.97 8.01 1.40
N CYS A 104 -9.68 9.12 1.24
CA CYS A 104 -9.37 10.38 1.93
C CYS A 104 -10.62 11.15 2.38
N GLY A 105 -11.80 10.52 2.38
CA GLY A 105 -13.06 11.18 2.77
C GLY A 105 -13.48 12.30 1.84
N GLY A 106 -13.12 12.22 0.56
CA GLY A 106 -13.41 13.23 -0.45
C GLY A 106 -12.44 14.42 -0.44
N ASP A 107 -11.58 14.54 0.59
CA ASP A 107 -10.61 15.63 0.70
C ASP A 107 -9.19 15.17 0.29
N LYS A 108 -8.77 15.55 -0.91
CA LYS A 108 -7.44 15.21 -1.48
C LYS A 108 -6.27 15.79 -0.68
N LYS A 109 -6.51 16.73 0.25
CA LYS A 109 -5.51 17.28 1.16
C LYS A 109 -5.32 16.42 2.41
N ARG A 110 -6.09 15.36 2.60
CA ARG A 110 -5.89 14.41 3.70
C ARG A 110 -4.89 13.33 3.31
N GLN A 111 -4.08 12.93 4.28
CA GLN A 111 -3.16 11.81 4.14
C GLN A 111 -3.91 10.49 4.21
N PHE A 112 -3.32 9.48 3.58
CA PHE A 112 -3.67 8.08 3.77
C PHE A 112 -2.39 7.27 3.99
N VAL A 113 -2.57 6.04 4.46
CA VAL A 113 -1.47 5.13 4.76
C VAL A 113 -1.47 3.98 3.78
N ILE A 114 -0.32 3.70 3.16
CA ILE A 114 -0.08 2.45 2.45
C ILE A 114 0.87 1.60 3.30
N GLU A 115 0.47 0.35 3.53
CA GLU A 115 1.26 -0.63 4.25
C GLU A 115 1.48 -1.90 3.41
N CYS A 116 2.69 -2.43 3.44
CA CYS A 116 3.02 -3.73 2.87
C CYS A 116 3.04 -4.77 4.00
N TRP A 117 2.41 -5.91 3.78
CA TRP A 117 2.23 -6.98 4.77
C TRP A 117 2.68 -8.31 4.18
N ASP A 118 3.11 -9.24 5.03
CA ASP A 118 3.46 -10.61 4.64
C ASP A 118 2.36 -11.59 5.09
N HIS A 119 1.87 -12.43 4.19
CA HIS A 119 0.85 -13.45 4.47
C HIS A 119 1.51 -14.77 4.91
N ASP A 120 1.46 -15.12 6.21
CA ASP A 120 1.95 -16.43 6.66
C ASP A 120 0.92 -17.54 6.39
N PHE A 121 1.34 -18.54 5.61
CA PHE A 121 0.60 -19.75 5.23
C PHE A 121 0.08 -20.57 6.44
N ARG A 122 0.57 -20.31 7.66
CA ARG A 122 0.07 -20.95 8.90
C ARG A 122 -1.24 -20.35 9.44
N GLY A 123 -1.82 -19.36 8.74
CA GLY A 123 -3.20 -18.91 8.94
C GLY A 123 -3.49 -18.21 10.27
N ARG A 124 -2.46 -17.77 11.01
CA ARG A 124 -2.64 -17.14 12.33
C ARG A 124 -2.08 -15.73 12.47
N TYR A 125 -1.11 -15.32 11.66
CA TYR A 125 -0.48 -14.01 11.80
C TYR A 125 -0.15 -13.44 10.42
N SER A 126 -0.65 -12.25 10.11
CA SER A 126 -0.04 -11.38 9.11
C SER A 126 0.87 -10.44 9.87
N TYR A 127 2.14 -10.38 9.51
CA TYR A 127 3.06 -9.40 10.09
C TYR A 127 3.16 -8.22 9.13
N PRO A 128 3.06 -6.98 9.62
CA PRO A 128 3.37 -5.83 8.78
C PRO A 128 4.86 -5.92 8.42
N ALA A 129 5.17 -5.84 7.12
CA ALA A 129 6.48 -5.34 6.72
C ALA A 129 6.41 -3.85 7.05
N LEU A 130 6.73 -3.50 8.30
CA LEU A 130 6.52 -2.16 8.84
C LEU A 130 7.14 -1.12 7.89
N ILE A 131 6.54 0.08 7.92
CA ILE A 131 7.01 1.25 7.18
C ILE A 131 7.44 2.29 8.20
#